data_AF-A0A644WKR0-F1
#
_entry.id   AF-A0A644WKR0-F1
#
_cell.length_a   1.000
_cell.length_b   1.000
_cell.length_c   1.000
_cell.angle_alpha   90.00
_cell.angle_beta   90.00
_cell.angle_gamma   90.00
#
_symmetry.space_group_name_H-M   'P 1'
#
loop_
_entity.id
_entity.type
_entity.pdbx_description
1 polymer ?
#
loop_
_entity_poly.entity_id
_entity_poly.type
_entity_poly.pdbx_seq_one_letter_code
_entity_poly.pdbx_strand_id
1 'polypeptide(L)' 'MSSSSRAIPESFMDYVIKHDPYGIAVLDNNLHFLVVSERFLKDYNFSNEDVTGKHHYEVFPQIPEKWKKVKRYYYQ' A
#
# COMPACT_ATOMS: atom_id res chain seq x y z
N MET A 1 24.45 1.49 28.57
CA MET A 1 24.48 1.06 27.15
C MET A 1 23.36 1.77 26.42
N SER A 2 23.68 2.80 25.64
CA SER A 2 22.69 3.51 24.82
C SER A 2 22.42 2.65 23.59
N SER A 3 21.21 2.09 23.48
CA SER A 3 20.74 1.49 22.24
C SER A 3 20.54 2.61 21.22
N SER A 4 21.57 2.90 20.43
CA SER A 4 21.45 3.77 19.27
C SER A 4 20.54 3.07 18.27
N SER A 5 19.31 3.56 18.11
CA SER A 5 18.39 3.07 17.10
C SER A 5 19.00 3.34 15.72
N ARG A 6 19.52 2.28 15.08
CA ARG A 6 20.06 2.39 13.73
C ARG A 6 18.91 2.79 12.82
N ALA A 7 19.07 3.88 12.05
CA ALA A 7 18.09 4.27 11.05
C ALA A 7 17.86 3.09 10.09
N ILE A 8 16.61 2.68 9.93
CA ILE A 8 16.22 1.64 8.99
C ILE A 8 16.26 2.27 7.59
N PRO A 9 17.02 1.73 6.63
CA PRO A 9 17.00 2.22 5.25
C PRO A 9 15.61 2.08 4.65
N GLU A 10 15.20 3.03 3.82
CA GLU A 10 13.91 2.99 3.11
C GLU A 10 13.73 1.67 2.33
N SER A 11 14.80 1.21 1.68
CA SER A 11 14.82 -0.07 0.95
C SER A 11 14.57 -1.31 1.81
N PHE A 12 14.75 -1.24 3.13
CA PHE A 12 14.41 -2.34 4.02
C PHE A 12 12.90 -2.47 4.20
N MET A 13 12.17 -1.36 4.32
CA MET A 13 10.70 -1.41 4.41
C MET A 13 10.11 -1.96 3.13
N ASP A 14 10.60 -1.52 1.96
CA ASP A 14 10.18 -2.07 0.67
C ASP A 14 10.38 -3.58 0.59
N TYR A 15 11.54 -4.06 1.04
CA TYR A 15 11.85 -5.50 1.07
C TYR A 15 10.90 -6.27 1.98
N VAL A 16 10.66 -5.77 3.19
CA VAL A 16 9.76 -6.41 4.17
C VAL A 16 8.33 -6.46 3.63
N ILE A 17 7.81 -5.36 3.09
CA ILE A 17 6.46 -5.31 2.52
C ILE A 17 6.36 -6.25 1.32
N LYS A 18 7.32 -6.19 0.40
CA LYS A 18 7.32 -7.00 -0.83
C LYS A 18 7.22 -8.50 -0.53
N HIS A 19 7.94 -8.97 0.48
CA HIS A 19 8.02 -10.39 0.85
C HIS A 19 7.13 -10.80 2.02
N ASP A 20 6.23 -9.93 2.47
CA ASP A 20 5.26 -10.29 3.51
C ASP A 20 4.35 -11.44 3.00
N PRO A 21 4.11 -12.49 3.82
CA PRO A 21 3.27 -13.62 3.42
C PRO A 21 1.79 -13.25 3.24
N TYR A 22 1.35 -12.09 3.73
CA TYR A 22 -0.01 -11.55 3.59
C TYR A 22 -0.08 -10.46 2.52
N GLY A 23 -1.30 -10.24 2.00
CA GLY A 23 -1.57 -9.16 1.05
C GLY A 23 -1.51 -7.80 1.74
N ILE A 24 -0.41 -7.06 1.55
CA ILE A 24 -0.21 -5.72 2.12
C ILE A 24 -0.11 -4.71 0.97
N ALA A 25 -0.73 -3.55 1.17
CA ALA A 25 -0.59 -2.39 0.31
C ALA A 25 -0.38 -1.13 1.17
N VAL A 26 0.69 -0.39 0.89
CA VAL A 26 0.97 0.91 1.49
C VAL A 26 0.57 1.98 0.48
N LEU A 27 -0.20 2.97 0.94
CA LEU A 27 -0.66 4.08 0.10
C LEU A 27 -0.24 5.42 0.71
N ASP A 28 -0.12 6.44 -0.14
CA ASP A 28 0.01 7.82 0.31
C ASP A 28 -1.32 8.39 0.86
N ASN A 29 -1.28 9.61 1.39
CA ASN A 29 -2.47 10.30 1.91
C ASN A 29 -3.54 10.59 0.83
N ASN A 30 -3.15 10.52 -0.45
CA ASN A 30 -4.03 10.67 -1.60
C ASN A 30 -4.44 9.31 -2.18
N LEU A 31 -4.23 8.20 -1.46
CA LEU A 31 -4.57 6.84 -1.87
C LEU A 31 -3.87 6.35 -3.15
N HIS A 32 -2.68 6.86 -3.48
CA HIS A 32 -1.81 6.25 -4.49
C HIS A 32 -0.99 5.13 -3.86
N PHE A 33 -0.88 3.99 -4.55
CA PHE A 33 -0.08 2.87 -4.07
C PHE A 33 1.41 3.22 -4.14
N LEU A 34 2.10 3.09 -3.01
CA LEU A 34 3.55 3.27 -2.90
C LEU A 34 4.27 1.93 -3.05
N VAL A 35 3.85 0.92 -2.29
CA VAL A 35 4.44 -0.43 -2.28
C VAL A 35 3.35 -1.45 -2.01
N VAL A 36 3.42 -2.61 -2.67
CA VAL A 36 2.54 -3.75 -2.45
C VAL A 36 3.34 -5.04 -2.28
N SER A 37 2.79 -6.00 -1.51
CA SER A 37 3.41 -7.33 -1.37
C SER A 37 3.19 -8.18 -2.62
N GLU A 38 4.09 -9.14 -2.86
CA GLU A 38 3.92 -10.15 -3.91
C GLU A 38 2.62 -10.95 -3.71
N ARG A 39 2.23 -11.17 -2.46
CA ARG A 39 0.96 -11.82 -2.12
C ARG A 39 -0.25 -10.99 -2.56
N PHE A 40 -0.23 -9.67 -2.35
CA PHE A 40 -1.30 -8.77 -2.80
C PHE A 40 -1.49 -8.84 -4.31
N LEU A 41 -0.39 -8.77 -5.07
CA LEU A 41 -0.42 -8.89 -6.53
C LEU A 41 -1.02 -10.23 -6.97
N LYS A 42 -0.64 -11.32 -6.30
CA LYS A 42 -1.18 -12.66 -6.59
C LYS A 42 -2.67 -12.78 -6.28
N ASP A 43 -3.11 -12.28 -5.12
CA ASP A 43 -4.51 -12.41 -4.68
C ASP A 43 -5.48 -11.66 -5.61
N TYR A 44 -5.04 -10.54 -6.19
CA TYR A 44 -5.83 -9.75 -7.13
C TYR A 44 -5.47 -10.00 -8.61
N ASN A 45 -4.53 -10.90 -8.89
CA ASN A 45 -4.02 -11.21 -10.23
C ASN A 45 -3.57 -9.96 -11.01
N PHE A 46 -2.79 -9.10 -10.33
CA PHE A 46 -2.20 -7.89 -10.88
C PHE A 46 -0.69 -8.03 -11.09
N SER A 47 -0.15 -7.30 -12.06
CA SER A 47 1.27 -7.00 -12.13
C SER A 47 1.62 -5.80 -11.24
N ASN A 48 2.90 -5.57 -10.98
CA ASN A 48 3.32 -4.41 -10.19
C ASN A 48 2.97 -3.09 -10.91
N GLU A 49 3.08 -3.09 -12.24
CA GLU A 49 2.77 -1.98 -13.14
C GLU A 49 1.26 -1.69 -13.18
N ASP A 50 0.43 -2.67 -12.83
CA ASP A 50 -1.01 -2.48 -12.73
C ASP A 50 -1.40 -1.63 -11.51
N VAL A 51 -0.54 -1.52 -10.49
CA VAL A 51 -0.89 -0.99 -9.16
C VAL A 51 0.00 0.17 -8.72
N THR A 52 1.32 0.00 -8.78
CA THR A 52 2.27 0.97 -8.19
C THR A 52 2.16 2.33 -8.84
N GLY A 53 2.05 3.39 -8.02
CA GLY A 53 1.84 4.77 -8.44
C GLY A 53 0.41 5.12 -8.86
N LYS A 54 -0.48 4.13 -9.03
CA LYS A 54 -1.88 4.39 -9.42
C LYS A 54 -2.74 4.73 -8.22
N HIS A 55 -3.81 5.48 -8.48
CA HIS A 55 -4.79 5.80 -7.45
C HIS A 55 -5.67 4.57 -7.13
N HIS A 56 -6.05 4.38 -5.86
CA HIS A 56 -6.86 3.24 -5.40
C HIS A 56 -8.14 2.99 -6.22
N TYR A 57 -8.85 4.05 -6.61
CA TYR A 57 -10.06 3.93 -7.45
C TYR A 57 -9.80 3.62 -8.93
N GLU A 58 -8.59 3.83 -9.44
CA GLU A 58 -8.22 3.38 -10.79
C GLU A 58 -8.01 1.87 -10.81
N VAL A 59 -7.36 1.34 -9.77
CA VAL A 59 -7.11 -0.11 -9.60
C VAL A 59 -8.39 -0.85 -9.21
N PHE A 60 -9.23 -0.25 -8.37
CA PHE A 60 -10.49 -0.83 -7.89
C PHE A 60 -11.70 0.08 -8.20
N PRO A 61 -12.18 0.10 -9.47
CA PRO A 61 -13.26 0.99 -9.90
C PRO A 61 -14.63 0.62 -9.32
N GLN A 62 -14.79 -0.60 -8.80
CA GLN A 62 -16.08 -1.15 -8.37
C GLN A 62 -16.49 -0.73 -6.94
N ILE A 63 -15.75 0.16 -6.28
CA ILE A 63 -16.04 0.58 -4.90
C ILE A 63 -17.17 1.62 -4.90
N PRO A 64 -18.31 1.37 -4.21
CA PRO A 64 -19.45 2.28 -4.23
C PRO A 64 -19.12 3.67 -3.67
N GLU A 65 -19.62 4.72 -4.34
CA GLU A 65 -19.43 6.16 -4.03
C GLU A 65 -19.64 6.51 -2.55
N LYS A 66 -20.56 5.80 -1.87
CA LYS A 66 -20.88 5.99 -0.44
C LYS A 66 -19.67 5.82 0.48
N TRP A 67 -18.72 4.95 0.12
CA TRP A 67 -17.51 4.71 0.91
C TRP A 67 -16.43 5.78 0.68
N LYS A 68 -16.53 6.58 -0.40
CA LYS A 68 -15.64 7.74 -0.64
C LYS A 68 -15.85 8.83 0.42
N LYS A 69 -17.11 9.08 0.80
CA LYS A 69 -17.48 10.12 1.77
C LYS A 69 -17.13 9.76 3.21
N VAL A 70 -17.20 8.48 3.59
CA VAL A 70 -16.88 8.02 4.94
C VAL A 70 -15.36 8.12 5.21
N LYS A 71 -14.51 7.85 4.20
CA LYS A 71 -13.04 7.91 4.37
C LYS A 71 -12.52 9.31 4.73
N ARG A 72 -13.14 10.40 4.27
CA ARG A 72 -12.72 11.78 4.58
C ARG A 72 -12.82 12.13 6.08
N TYR A 73 -13.63 11.40 6.85
CA TYR A 73 -13.81 11.66 8.28
C TYR A 73 -12.82 10.91 9.19
N TYR A 74 -12.16 9.86 8.70
CA TYR A 74 -11.28 9.00 9.53
C TYR A 74 -9.78 9.24 9.33
N TYR A 75 -9.38 10.07 8.37
CA TYR A 75 -7.98 10.43 8.06
C TYR A 75 -7.69 11.93 8.24
N GLN A 76 -8.45 12.62 9.09
CA GLN A 76 -8.12 13.98 9.56
C GLN A 76 -7.34 13.89 10.88
#